data_AF-A0A7K0ZZH3-F1
#
_entry.id   AF-A0A7K0ZZH3-F1
#
_cell.length_a   1.000
_cell.length_b   1.000
_cell.length_c   1.000
_cell.angle_alpha   90.00
_cell.angle_beta   90.00
_cell.angle_gamma   90.00
#
_symmetry.space_group_name_H-M   'P 1'
#
loop_
_entity.id
_entity.type
_entity.pdbx_description
1 polymer ?
#
loop_
_entity_poly.entity_id
_entity_poly.type
_entity_poly.pdbx_seq_one_letter_code
_entity_poly.pdbx_strand_id
1 'polypeptide(L)'
;MQHILDAVLAEDATSQDFANLALPESYRAVTVHKDEVDMFEGVPSRDKDPRQSLHLDEVAMPELGPGEALVAVMASAINYNTVWT
;
A
#
# COMPACT_ATOMS: atom_id res chain seq x y z
N MET A 1 -3.47 -0.63 -13.60
CA MET A 1 -3.19 -1.69 -12.62
C MET A 1 -3.28 -3.10 -13.21
N GLN A 2 -4.40 -3.50 -13.84
CA GLN A 2 -4.56 -4.86 -14.38
C GLN A 2 -3.40 -5.31 -15.30
N HIS A 3 -2.94 -4.45 -16.22
CA HIS A 3 -1.80 -4.76 -17.10
C HIS A 3 -0.49 -5.07 -16.37
N ILE A 4 -0.26 -4.48 -15.19
CA ILE A 4 0.92 -4.77 -14.37
C ILE A 4 0.80 -6.17 -13.77
N LEU A 5 -0.38 -6.52 -13.25
CA LEU A 5 -0.64 -7.86 -12.72
C LEU A 5 -0.53 -8.93 -13.82
N ASP A 6 -1.08 -8.67 -15.00
CA ASP A 6 -1.00 -9.58 -16.15
C ASP A 6 0.46 -9.84 -16.53
N ALA A 7 1.30 -8.79 -16.55
CA ALA A 7 2.73 -8.92 -16.82
C ALA A 7 3.47 -9.71 -15.73
N VAL A 8 3.12 -9.53 -14.44
CA VAL A 8 3.72 -10.30 -13.34
C VAL A 8 3.36 -11.80 -13.44
N LEU A 9 2.17 -12.12 -13.94
CA LEU A 9 1.69 -13.51 -14.06
C LEU A 9 2.10 -14.20 -15.37
N ALA A 10 2.63 -13.46 -16.34
CA ALA A 10 3.12 -14.02 -17.59
C ALA A 10 4.42 -14.80 -17.38
N GLU A 11 4.53 -15.97 -18.01
CA GLU A 11 5.70 -16.86 -17.86
C GLU A 11 6.96 -16.33 -18.56
N ASP A 12 6.80 -15.47 -19.57
CA ASP A 12 7.85 -14.98 -20.46
C ASP A 12 8.11 -13.46 -20.35
N ALA A 13 7.53 -12.80 -19.34
CA ALA A 13 7.76 -11.37 -19.12
C ALA A 13 9.24 -11.05 -18.90
N THR A 14 9.73 -10.05 -19.61
CA THR A 14 11.11 -9.57 -19.55
C THR A 14 11.18 -8.25 -18.80
N SER A 15 12.40 -7.86 -18.37
CA SER A 15 12.64 -6.55 -17.74
C SER A 15 12.19 -5.37 -18.61
N GLN A 16 12.32 -5.50 -19.93
CA GLN A 16 11.91 -4.45 -20.88
C GLN A 16 10.38 -4.32 -20.96
N ASP A 17 9.63 -5.39 -20.76
CA ASP A 17 8.17 -5.32 -20.73
C ASP A 17 7.70 -4.47 -19.56
N PHE A 18 8.26 -4.69 -18.35
CA PHE A 18 7.95 -3.87 -17.18
C PHE A 18 8.37 -2.40 -17.34
N ALA A 19 9.53 -2.14 -17.94
CA ALA A 19 10.01 -0.78 -18.18
C ALA A 19 9.10 0.04 -19.13
N ASN A 20 8.32 -0.63 -19.98
CA ASN A 20 7.40 0.00 -20.93
C ASN A 20 5.96 0.11 -20.40
N LEU A 21 5.66 -0.42 -19.21
CA LEU A 21 4.33 -0.30 -18.63
C LEU A 21 4.07 1.12 -18.14
N ALA A 22 2.89 1.65 -18.46
CA ALA A 22 2.42 2.90 -17.89
C ALA A 22 2.16 2.74 -16.39
N LEU A 23 2.74 3.65 -15.59
CA LEU A 23 2.43 3.74 -14.16
C LEU A 23 1.01 4.29 -13.98
N PRO A 24 0.23 3.74 -13.03
CA PRO A 24 -1.08 4.30 -12.71
C PRO A 24 -0.93 5.63 -11.94
N GLU A 25 -1.91 6.51 -12.07
CA GLU A 25 -1.96 7.78 -11.32
C GLU A 25 -2.28 7.58 -9.84
N SER A 26 -3.03 6.53 -9.51
CA SER A 26 -3.34 6.12 -8.13
C SER A 26 -3.21 4.61 -7.94
N TYR A 27 -3.10 4.18 -6.69
CA TYR A 27 -3.17 2.78 -6.32
C TYR A 27 -3.92 2.59 -5.00
N ARG A 28 -4.47 1.39 -4.82
CA ARG A 28 -5.16 1.02 -3.59
C ARG A 28 -4.18 0.73 -2.47
N ALA A 29 -4.40 1.33 -1.30
CA ALA A 29 -3.56 1.16 -0.12
C ALA A 29 -4.41 1.04 1.15
N VAL A 30 -3.85 0.37 2.17
CA VAL A 30 -4.36 0.47 3.54
C VAL A 30 -3.68 1.65 4.23
N THR A 31 -4.45 2.59 4.76
CA THR A 31 -3.98 3.88 5.29
C THR A 31 -4.49 4.12 6.71
N VAL A 32 -3.89 5.10 7.38
CA VAL A 32 -4.43 5.77 8.57
C VAL A 32 -4.49 7.26 8.28
N HIS A 33 -5.42 7.98 8.92
CA HIS A 33 -5.66 9.39 8.63
C HIS A 33 -5.19 10.30 9.77
N LYS A 34 -4.67 11.47 9.40
CA LYS A 34 -4.04 12.40 10.36
C LYS A 34 -5.06 13.02 11.33
N ASP A 35 -6.29 13.18 10.92
CA ASP A 35 -7.40 13.70 11.72
C ASP A 35 -7.96 12.68 12.72
N GLU A 36 -7.53 11.42 12.66
CA GLU A 36 -7.97 10.35 13.56
C GLU A 36 -6.93 9.98 14.64
N VAL A 37 -5.81 10.71 14.73
CA VAL A 37 -4.70 10.37 15.65
C VAL A 37 -5.12 10.25 17.12
N ASP A 38 -6.14 10.99 17.54
CA ASP A 38 -6.65 10.99 18.93
C ASP A 38 -7.92 10.13 19.11
N MET A 39 -8.35 9.37 18.09
CA MET A 39 -9.63 8.63 18.10
C MET A 39 -9.76 7.59 19.23
N PHE A 40 -8.63 7.13 19.76
CA PHE A 40 -8.57 6.14 20.85
C PHE A 40 -8.12 6.74 22.18
N GLU A 41 -8.16 8.06 22.35
CA GLU A 41 -7.86 8.69 23.65
C GLU A 41 -8.84 8.17 24.72
N GLY A 42 -8.31 7.77 25.87
CA GLY A 42 -9.10 7.18 26.96
C GLY A 42 -9.56 5.72 26.74
N VAL A 43 -9.28 5.11 25.58
CA VAL A 43 -9.60 3.69 25.31
C VAL A 43 -8.48 2.78 25.80
N PRO A 44 -8.76 1.74 26.63
CA PRO A 44 -7.76 0.76 27.03
C PRO A 44 -7.14 0.07 25.82
N SER A 45 -5.82 -0.19 25.84
CA SER A 45 -5.09 -0.72 24.67
C SER A 45 -5.66 -2.03 24.10
N ARG A 46 -6.26 -2.89 24.94
CA ARG A 46 -6.89 -4.14 24.51
C ARG A 46 -8.16 -3.93 23.69
N ASP A 47 -8.83 -2.80 23.89
CA ASP A 47 -10.11 -2.46 23.29
C ASP A 47 -9.95 -1.55 22.07
N LYS A 48 -8.72 -1.09 21.78
CA LYS A 48 -8.38 -0.39 20.54
C LYS A 48 -8.48 -1.38 19.39
N ASP A 49 -9.47 -1.17 18.53
CA ASP A 49 -9.78 -2.04 17.40
C ASP A 49 -9.23 -1.44 16.10
N PRO A 50 -8.17 -2.03 15.49
CA PRO A 50 -7.58 -1.50 14.26
C PRO A 50 -8.55 -1.41 13.08
N ARG A 51 -9.67 -2.16 13.12
CA ARG A 51 -10.71 -2.09 12.08
C ARG A 51 -11.42 -0.75 12.04
N GLN A 52 -11.30 0.05 13.10
CA GLN A 52 -11.90 1.39 13.16
C GLN A 52 -10.97 2.47 12.58
N SER A 53 -9.65 2.24 12.55
CA SER A 53 -8.64 3.22 12.12
C SER A 53 -7.99 2.91 10.77
N LEU A 54 -8.09 1.66 10.28
CA LEU A 54 -7.53 1.25 9.00
C LEU A 54 -8.54 1.47 7.88
N HIS A 55 -8.14 2.26 6.89
CA HIS A 55 -8.96 2.59 5.72
C HIS A 55 -8.40 1.93 4.46
N LEU A 56 -9.26 1.66 3.49
CA LEU A 56 -8.87 1.17 2.17
C LEU A 56 -9.13 2.28 1.15
N ASP A 57 -8.06 2.98 0.77
CA ASP A 57 -8.13 4.19 -0.06
C ASP A 57 -7.45 4.00 -1.41
N GLU A 58 -7.80 4.86 -2.36
CA GLU A 58 -6.97 5.12 -3.55
C GLU A 58 -6.07 6.32 -3.27
N VAL A 59 -4.76 6.11 -3.30
CA VAL A 59 -3.74 7.14 -3.04
C VAL A 59 -2.94 7.43 -4.30
N ALA A 60 -2.48 8.67 -4.45
CA ALA A 60 -1.69 9.08 -5.60
C ALA A 60 -0.35 8.32 -5.66
N MET A 61 0.10 7.98 -6.87
CA MET A 61 1.42 7.42 -7.09
C MET A 61 2.49 8.47 -6.70
N PRO A 62 3.45 8.14 -5.81
CA PRO A 62 4.51 9.06 -5.44
C PRO A 62 5.52 9.27 -6.57
N GLU A 63 6.23 10.39 -6.54
CA GLU A 63 7.40 10.59 -7.38
C GLU A 63 8.56 9.71 -6.89
N LEU A 64 9.29 9.10 -7.83
CA LEU A 64 10.41 8.20 -7.52
C LEU A 64 11.71 8.99 -7.36
N GLY A 65 12.33 8.90 -6.18
CA GLY A 65 13.61 9.53 -5.87
C GLY A 65 14.83 8.71 -6.31
N PRO A 66 16.04 9.31 -6.22
CA PRO A 66 17.29 8.61 -6.55
C PRO A 66 17.55 7.42 -5.60
N GLY A 67 17.79 6.25 -6.19
CA GLY A 67 18.10 5.02 -5.43
C GLY A 67 16.87 4.30 -4.86
N GLU A 68 15.67 4.75 -5.19
CA GLU A 68 14.42 4.11 -4.82
C GLU A 68 13.90 3.19 -5.94
N ALA A 69 12.96 2.31 -5.61
CA ALA A 69 12.27 1.46 -6.58
C ALA A 69 10.76 1.43 -6.29
N LEU A 70 9.95 1.49 -7.35
CA LEU A 70 8.53 1.16 -7.28
C LEU A 70 8.35 -0.35 -7.40
N VAL A 71 7.62 -0.94 -6.46
CA VAL A 71 7.38 -2.39 -6.40
C VAL A 71 5.89 -2.66 -6.50
N ALA A 72 5.48 -3.45 -7.49
CA ALA A 72 4.13 -4.01 -7.53
C ALA A 72 4.02 -5.12 -6.47
N VAL A 73 3.38 -4.82 -5.35
CA VAL A 73 3.30 -5.73 -4.19
C VAL A 73 2.29 -6.84 -4.44
N MET A 74 2.78 -8.08 -4.55
CA MET A 74 1.92 -9.27 -4.72
C MET A 74 1.35 -9.78 -3.38
N ALA A 75 2.12 -9.65 -2.31
CA ALA A 75 1.72 -10.01 -0.96
C ALA A 75 2.49 -9.20 0.07
N SER A 76 1.91 -9.02 1.25
CA SER A 76 2.52 -8.39 2.42
C SER A 76 2.14 -9.18 3.68
N ALA A 77 2.56 -8.71 4.85
CA ALA A 77 2.26 -9.30 6.14
C ALA A 77 1.90 -8.23 7.17
N ILE A 78 1.08 -8.61 8.15
CA ILE A 78 0.80 -7.79 9.33
C ILE A 78 1.85 -8.10 10.39
N ASN A 79 2.50 -7.06 10.91
CA ASN A 79 3.44 -7.17 12.02
C ASN A 79 2.99 -6.31 13.20
N TYR A 80 3.67 -6.42 14.35
CA TYR A 80 3.29 -5.63 15.53
C TYR A 80 3.33 -4.12 15.28
N ASN A 81 4.30 -3.60 14.53
CA ASN A 81 4.35 -2.16 14.23
C ASN A 81 3.11 -1.70 13.42
N THR A 82 2.56 -2.56 12.57
CA THR A 82 1.27 -2.32 11.89
C THR A 82 0.11 -2.22 12.88
N VAL A 83 0.11 -3.04 13.94
CA VAL A 83 -0.94 -3.03 14.98
C VAL A 83 -0.83 -1.79 15.88
N TRP A 84 0.38 -1.26 16.09
CA TRP A 84 0.66 -0.11 16.95
C TRP A 84 0.69 1.24 16.20
N THR A 85 0.35 1.25 14.91
CA THR A 85 0.22 2.48 14.11
C THR A 85 -0.98 3.29 14.58
#